data_AF-A0A933JMG1-F1
#
_entry.id   AF-A0A933JMG1-F1
#
_cell.length_a   1.000
_cell.length_b   1.000
_cell.length_c   1.000
_cell.angle_alpha   90.00
_cell.angle_beta   90.00
_cell.angle_gamma   90.00
#
_symmetry.space_group_name_H-M   'P 1'
#
loop_
_entity.id
_entity.type
_entity.pdbx_description
1 polymer ?
#
loop_
_entity_poly.entity_id
_entity_poly.type
_entity_poly.pdbx_seq_one_letter_code
_entity_poly.pdbx_strand_id
1 'polypeptide(L)'
;MPFGALLADHGPVAMFGLRAGPKILVVSLMAASFPAWAQVGISSSKHDFSSGGTGGIWGSTNTNQICVFCHAPHKAVTQPLLWNRTLPNGSIFTLYNSGSLSGPQPAAIKAESLRCLACHDGSVAIDQFSAGRTWVPAMFSIGDVYYPGGPYSGGANIGGNYGGLAINDLSDDHPISIVYDDARATADGRLALPSSGLGGLPLFSSTLECGTCHEVHRQYPFPFLLRMSNAGSALCRTCHLK
;
A
#
# COMPACT_ATOMS: atom_id res chain seq x y z
N MET A 1 13.68 -78.80 3.16
CA MET A 1 12.36 -78.69 3.81
C MET A 1 12.53 -79.14 5.27
N PRO A 2 11.89 -78.57 6.30
CA PRO A 2 11.48 -77.19 6.60
C PRO A 2 11.94 -76.72 8.02
N PHE A 3 11.50 -75.54 8.47
CA PHE A 3 11.53 -74.96 9.86
C PHE A 3 12.90 -74.59 10.47
N GLY A 4 13.11 -73.54 11.26
CA GLY A 4 12.28 -72.52 11.93
C GLY A 4 13.08 -71.92 13.11
N ALA A 5 12.73 -70.69 13.55
CA ALA A 5 12.98 -70.02 14.85
C ALA A 5 14.44 -69.90 15.40
N LEU A 6 14.96 -68.69 15.68
CA LEU A 6 14.74 -67.77 16.82
C LEU A 6 15.52 -68.13 18.11
N LEU A 7 16.34 -67.16 18.58
CA LEU A 7 16.97 -67.00 19.93
C LEU A 7 18.04 -68.04 20.31
N ALA A 8 19.02 -67.81 21.18
CA ALA A 8 19.82 -66.69 21.70
C ALA A 8 20.81 -67.34 22.70
N ASP A 9 21.84 -66.60 23.11
CA ASP A 9 22.72 -66.84 24.28
C ASP A 9 23.84 -67.92 24.16
N HIS A 10 25.06 -67.76 24.69
CA HIS A 10 25.75 -66.76 25.51
C HIS A 10 27.25 -66.78 25.15
N GLY A 11 28.00 -65.69 25.42
CA GLY A 11 29.47 -65.75 25.43
C GLY A 11 30.14 -64.44 25.90
N PRO A 12 30.99 -64.45 26.95
CA PRO A 12 31.39 -63.24 27.67
C PRO A 12 32.67 -62.56 27.14
N VAL A 13 32.67 -61.23 27.35
CA VAL A 13 33.79 -60.35 27.74
C VAL A 13 35.02 -60.24 26.82
N ALA A 14 35.18 -59.03 26.26
CA ALA A 14 36.49 -58.39 26.12
C ALA A 14 36.34 -56.87 26.29
N MET A 15 36.83 -56.37 27.42
CA MET A 15 37.08 -54.95 27.66
C MET A 15 38.19 -54.49 26.69
N PHE A 16 37.87 -53.59 25.76
CA PHE A 16 38.87 -52.84 25.01
C PHE A 16 38.72 -51.35 25.29
N GLY A 17 39.83 -50.79 25.76
CA GLY A 17 39.93 -49.46 26.36
C GLY A 17 39.65 -48.31 25.40
N LEU A 18 39.16 -47.24 26.00
CA LEU A 18 39.04 -45.90 25.44
C LEU A 18 40.40 -45.43 24.90
N ARG A 19 40.52 -45.25 23.59
CA ARG A 19 41.51 -44.34 23.01
C ARG A 19 40.82 -43.04 22.63
N ALA A 20 41.16 -41.98 23.38
CA ALA A 20 40.75 -40.62 23.10
C ALA A 20 41.38 -40.16 21.77
N GLY A 21 40.58 -40.12 20.70
CA GLY A 21 40.90 -39.39 19.47
C GLY A 21 40.55 -37.90 19.62
N PRO A 22 41.17 -37.00 18.85
CA PRO A 22 40.92 -35.57 18.95
C PRO A 22 39.47 -35.29 18.57
N LYS A 23 38.69 -34.77 19.52
CA LYS A 23 37.33 -34.30 19.27
C LYS A 23 37.43 -33.05 18.38
N ILE A 24 37.35 -33.24 17.07
CA ILE A 24 37.08 -32.14 16.13
C ILE A 24 35.66 -31.69 16.44
N LEU A 25 35.54 -30.59 17.19
CA LEU A 25 34.28 -29.91 17.43
C LEU A 25 33.87 -29.25 16.10
N VAL A 26 33.10 -29.96 15.28
CA VAL A 26 32.36 -29.33 14.20
C VAL A 26 31.24 -28.54 14.86
N VAL A 27 31.49 -27.27 15.18
CA VAL A 27 30.43 -26.32 15.50
C VAL A 27 29.68 -26.08 14.20
N SER A 28 28.65 -26.88 13.95
CA SER A 28 27.68 -26.60 12.90
C SER A 28 27.07 -25.24 13.21
N LEU A 29 27.51 -24.23 12.48
CA LEU A 29 26.89 -22.91 12.45
C LEU A 29 25.49 -23.13 11.84
N MET A 30 24.50 -23.43 12.67
CA MET A 30 23.10 -23.33 12.27
C MET A 30 22.88 -21.87 11.91
N ALA A 31 22.95 -21.55 10.62
CA ALA A 31 22.39 -20.34 10.10
C ALA A 31 20.91 -20.37 10.47
N ALA A 32 20.55 -19.70 11.56
CA ALA A 32 19.17 -19.40 11.86
C ALA A 32 18.69 -18.54 10.69
N SER A 33 18.02 -19.19 9.72
CA SER A 33 17.19 -18.50 8.75
C SER A 33 16.10 -17.83 9.56
N PHE A 34 16.34 -16.58 9.95
CA PHE A 34 15.27 -15.72 10.43
C PHE A 34 14.24 -15.70 9.32
N PRO A 35 12.99 -16.18 9.53
CA PRO A 35 11.96 -15.95 8.55
C PRO A 35 11.89 -14.44 8.35
N ALA A 36 12.04 -13.97 7.12
CA ALA A 36 11.73 -12.59 6.80
C ALA A 36 10.28 -12.39 7.23
N TRP A 37 10.08 -11.59 8.27
CA TRP A 37 8.76 -11.23 8.74
C TRP A 37 8.12 -10.51 7.56
N ALA A 38 7.15 -11.15 6.90
CA ALA A 38 6.25 -10.44 6.01
C ALA A 38 5.57 -9.39 6.90
N GLN A 39 6.04 -8.14 6.83
CA GLN A 39 5.45 -7.08 7.61
C GLN A 39 3.99 -6.88 7.16
N VAL A 40 3.19 -6.53 8.15
CA VAL A 40 1.74 -6.52 8.10
C VAL A 40 1.27 -5.24 7.42
N GLY A 41 0.64 -5.32 6.24
CA GLY A 41 -0.18 -4.22 5.68
C GLY A 41 0.42 -2.82 5.81
N ILE A 42 -0.39 -1.81 6.12
CA ILE A 42 0.01 -0.39 6.28
C ILE A 42 1.23 -0.18 7.22
N SER A 43 1.55 -1.12 8.12
CA SER A 43 2.65 -0.96 9.07
C SER A 43 3.99 -0.74 8.36
N SER A 44 4.87 0.07 8.94
CA SER A 44 6.15 0.50 8.36
C SER A 44 6.08 1.35 7.07
N SER A 45 4.87 1.62 6.55
CA SER A 45 4.67 2.55 5.44
C SER A 45 4.51 3.99 5.92
N LYS A 46 4.59 4.96 5.01
CA LYS A 46 4.30 6.38 5.34
C LYS A 46 2.86 6.61 5.83
N HIS A 47 1.96 5.65 5.64
CA HIS A 47 0.58 5.70 6.10
C HIS A 47 0.36 5.02 7.47
N ASP A 48 1.43 4.58 8.13
CA ASP A 48 1.37 4.10 9.51
C ASP A 48 1.34 5.29 10.48
N PHE A 49 0.14 5.84 10.69
CA PHE A 49 -0.11 6.95 11.60
C PHE A 49 -0.29 6.50 13.05
N SER A 50 -0.11 5.22 13.38
CA SER A 50 -0.21 4.74 14.75
C SER A 50 0.87 5.38 15.65
N SER A 51 0.67 5.35 16.98
CA SER A 51 1.66 5.86 17.93
C SER A 51 2.98 5.11 17.83
N GLY A 52 4.04 5.82 17.49
CA GLY A 52 5.36 5.25 17.19
C GLY A 52 5.51 4.70 15.77
N GLY A 53 4.50 4.86 14.92
CA GLY A 53 4.52 4.46 13.51
C GLY A 53 5.37 5.37 12.63
N THR A 54 5.50 4.99 11.36
CA THR A 54 6.37 5.66 10.37
C THR A 54 5.77 6.91 9.73
N GLY A 55 4.55 7.31 10.13
CA GLY A 55 3.90 8.57 9.74
C GLY A 55 4.58 9.84 10.28
N GLY A 56 5.53 9.70 11.19
CA GLY A 56 6.37 10.81 11.67
C GLY A 56 5.56 11.85 12.46
N ILE A 57 5.70 13.13 12.11
CA ILE A 57 4.99 14.24 12.77
C ILE A 57 3.45 14.17 12.61
N TRP A 58 2.98 13.34 11.68
CA TRP A 58 1.56 13.04 11.44
C TRP A 58 1.09 11.81 12.22
N GLY A 59 1.97 11.19 13.02
CA GLY A 59 1.60 10.06 13.86
C GLY A 59 0.66 10.47 14.99
N SER A 60 -0.07 9.49 15.51
CA SER A 60 -0.92 9.67 16.67
C SER A 60 -0.11 9.70 17.96
N THR A 61 -0.56 10.49 18.93
CA THR A 61 0.01 10.56 20.27
C THR A 61 -0.63 9.59 21.27
N ASN A 62 -1.75 8.95 20.91
CA ASN A 62 -2.59 8.25 21.88
C ASN A 62 -3.22 6.93 21.40
N THR A 63 -2.93 6.45 20.19
CA THR A 63 -3.46 5.15 19.73
C THR A 63 -2.52 4.41 18.81
N ASN A 64 -2.42 3.10 19.02
CA ASN A 64 -1.70 2.15 18.17
C ASN A 64 -2.60 1.50 17.10
N GLN A 65 -3.88 1.88 17.01
CA GLN A 65 -4.79 1.33 16.00
C GLN A 65 -4.44 1.91 14.63
N ILE A 66 -3.95 1.08 13.70
CA ILE A 66 -3.47 1.56 12.40
C ILE A 66 -4.59 1.88 11.40
N CYS A 67 -5.76 1.27 11.55
CA CYS A 67 -6.86 1.41 10.59
C CYS A 67 -7.80 2.59 10.88
N VAL A 68 -7.80 3.12 12.12
CA VAL A 68 -8.80 4.11 12.56
C VAL A 68 -8.69 5.48 11.87
N PHE A 69 -7.57 5.73 11.20
CA PHE A 69 -7.34 6.92 10.40
C PHE A 69 -8.12 6.92 9.07
N CYS A 70 -8.51 5.73 8.61
CA CYS A 70 -9.23 5.51 7.36
C CYS A 70 -10.63 4.94 7.62
N HIS A 71 -10.77 4.04 8.59
CA HIS A 71 -12.02 3.33 8.89
C HIS A 71 -12.49 3.62 10.31
N ALA A 72 -13.79 3.67 10.53
CA ALA A 72 -14.40 3.86 11.83
C ALA A 72 -14.90 2.51 12.35
N PRO A 73 -15.01 2.32 13.67
CA PRO A 73 -15.75 1.20 14.24
C PRO A 73 -17.21 1.15 13.76
N HIS A 74 -17.84 -0.02 13.86
CA HIS A 74 -19.24 -0.18 13.50
C HIS A 74 -20.13 0.85 14.22
N LYS A 75 -21.09 1.41 13.48
CA LYS A 75 -22.06 2.41 13.95
C LYS A 75 -21.50 3.79 14.30
N ALA A 76 -20.19 4.02 14.15
CA ALA A 76 -19.60 5.34 14.35
C ALA A 76 -19.83 6.29 13.15
N VAL A 77 -19.94 5.73 11.95
CA VAL A 77 -20.24 6.46 10.71
C VAL A 77 -21.17 5.64 9.81
N THR A 78 -21.91 6.32 8.94
CA THR A 78 -22.81 5.71 7.94
C THR A 78 -22.20 5.65 6.54
N GLN A 79 -20.94 6.08 6.38
CA GLN A 79 -20.26 6.08 5.10
C GLN A 79 -19.91 4.65 4.63
N PRO A 80 -19.85 4.40 3.31
CA PRO A 80 -19.35 3.13 2.78
C PRO A 80 -17.99 2.77 3.36
N LEU A 81 -17.75 1.47 3.58
CA LEU A 81 -16.52 0.94 4.21
C LEU A 81 -16.27 1.46 5.63
N LEU A 82 -17.27 2.07 6.26
CA LEU A 82 -17.11 2.84 7.50
C LEU A 82 -16.01 3.90 7.36
N TRP A 83 -15.90 4.53 6.18
CA TRP A 83 -14.87 5.52 5.93
C TRP A 83 -14.94 6.66 6.95
N ASN A 84 -13.83 6.89 7.64
CA ASN A 84 -13.76 7.78 8.81
C ASN A 84 -13.25 9.17 8.44
N ARG A 85 -13.32 9.60 7.18
CA ARG A 85 -12.93 10.95 6.77
C ARG A 85 -14.00 11.60 5.92
N THR A 86 -14.04 12.92 5.92
CA THR A 86 -14.86 13.67 4.98
C THR A 86 -14.27 13.51 3.58
N LEU A 87 -15.07 13.06 2.62
CA LEU A 87 -14.65 13.03 1.22
C LEU A 87 -14.84 14.43 0.59
N PRO A 88 -13.88 14.91 -0.21
CA PRO A 88 -14.07 16.13 -0.97
C PRO A 88 -15.17 15.95 -2.02
N ASN A 89 -15.77 17.06 -2.45
CA ASN A 89 -16.70 17.03 -3.58
C ASN A 89 -15.90 16.84 -4.87
N GLY A 90 -16.05 15.69 -5.54
CA GLY A 90 -15.27 15.37 -6.75
C GLY A 90 -15.42 16.33 -7.93
N SER A 91 -16.43 17.20 -7.94
CA SER A 91 -16.62 18.22 -8.99
C SER A 91 -15.80 19.50 -8.79
N ILE A 92 -15.10 19.65 -7.66
CA ILE A 92 -14.31 20.86 -7.37
C ILE A 92 -12.88 20.78 -7.93
N PHE A 93 -12.50 19.65 -8.51
CA PHE A 93 -11.15 19.43 -9.01
C PHE A 93 -10.96 20.04 -10.39
N THR A 94 -9.87 20.78 -10.57
CA THR A 94 -9.32 21.06 -11.89
C THR A 94 -8.74 19.75 -12.42
N LEU A 95 -9.22 19.31 -13.57
CA LEU A 95 -8.85 18.01 -14.15
C LEU A 95 -7.66 18.13 -15.11
N TYR A 96 -7.15 16.96 -15.50
CA TYR A 96 -5.90 16.77 -16.23
C TYR A 96 -5.79 17.65 -17.47
N ASN A 97 -4.63 18.25 -17.65
CA ASN A 97 -4.32 19.09 -18.80
C ASN A 97 -2.97 18.68 -19.39
N SER A 98 -3.00 17.88 -20.47
CA SER A 98 -1.80 17.42 -21.17
C SER A 98 -2.01 17.34 -22.67
N GLY A 99 -0.97 17.67 -23.44
CA GLY A 99 -0.99 17.55 -24.90
C GLY A 99 -1.10 16.10 -25.42
N SER A 100 -0.84 15.10 -24.57
CA SER A 100 -1.02 13.69 -24.88
C SER A 100 -2.34 13.11 -24.35
N LEU A 101 -3.21 13.94 -23.79
CA LEU A 101 -4.50 13.51 -23.25
C LEU A 101 -5.47 13.22 -24.38
N SER A 102 -6.00 12.00 -24.41
CA SER A 102 -6.99 11.55 -25.38
C SER A 102 -8.28 11.09 -24.66
N GLY A 103 -9.42 11.23 -25.34
CA GLY A 103 -10.71 10.79 -24.82
C GLY A 103 -11.36 11.74 -23.80
N PRO A 104 -12.61 11.45 -23.43
CA PRO A 104 -13.39 12.31 -22.55
C PRO A 104 -12.92 12.20 -21.10
N GLN A 105 -12.81 13.36 -20.47
CA GLN A 105 -12.55 13.53 -19.04
C GLN A 105 -13.75 13.10 -18.19
N PRO A 106 -13.54 12.68 -16.93
CA PRO A 106 -14.65 12.43 -16.02
C PRO A 106 -15.33 13.76 -15.66
N ALA A 107 -16.64 13.72 -15.37
CA ALA A 107 -17.35 14.91 -14.88
C ALA A 107 -16.98 15.27 -13.42
N ALA A 108 -16.43 14.31 -12.68
CA ALA A 108 -15.99 14.44 -11.29
C ALA A 108 -15.05 13.29 -10.93
N ILE A 109 -14.18 13.52 -9.94
CA ILE A 109 -13.40 12.44 -9.33
C ILE A 109 -14.32 11.47 -8.59
N LYS A 110 -14.10 10.17 -8.80
CA LYS A 110 -14.92 9.09 -8.24
C LYS A 110 -14.50 8.73 -6.82
N ALA A 111 -15.42 8.09 -6.11
CA ALA A 111 -15.29 7.75 -4.70
C ALA A 111 -14.01 6.96 -4.34
N GLU A 112 -13.47 6.16 -5.26
CA GLU A 112 -12.23 5.41 -5.02
C GLU A 112 -11.04 6.34 -4.82
N SER A 113 -10.81 7.25 -5.76
CA SER A 113 -9.72 8.22 -5.66
C SER A 113 -10.00 9.31 -4.62
N LEU A 114 -11.27 9.68 -4.37
CA LEU A 114 -11.62 10.64 -3.32
C LEU A 114 -11.16 10.20 -1.92
N ARG A 115 -11.05 8.90 -1.64
CA ARG A 115 -10.53 8.39 -0.36
C ARG A 115 -9.06 8.74 -0.16
N CYS A 116 -8.27 8.68 -1.24
CA CYS A 116 -6.88 9.10 -1.21
C CYS A 116 -6.80 10.63 -1.11
N LEU A 117 -7.59 11.32 -1.94
CA LEU A 117 -7.59 12.77 -2.02
C LEU A 117 -8.07 13.43 -0.73
N ALA A 118 -8.94 12.79 0.08
CA ALA A 118 -9.31 13.26 1.42
C ALA A 118 -8.11 13.46 2.38
N CYS A 119 -6.90 13.03 2.03
CA CYS A 119 -5.66 13.42 2.70
C CYS A 119 -4.70 14.19 1.77
N HIS A 120 -4.70 13.87 0.47
CA HIS A 120 -3.65 14.30 -0.46
C HIS A 120 -3.95 15.58 -1.24
N ASP A 121 -5.22 15.95 -1.41
CA ASP A 121 -5.60 17.13 -2.22
C ASP A 121 -5.42 18.47 -1.50
N GLY A 122 -5.09 18.42 -0.21
CA GLY A 122 -5.07 19.56 0.69
C GLY A 122 -6.44 19.90 1.27
N SER A 123 -7.55 19.66 0.58
CA SER A 123 -8.90 20.16 0.89
C SER A 123 -9.51 19.80 2.23
N VAL A 124 -9.05 18.70 2.81
CA VAL A 124 -9.53 18.19 4.09
C VAL A 124 -8.33 18.03 5.01
N ALA A 125 -8.40 18.63 6.20
CA ALA A 125 -7.31 18.52 7.16
C ALA A 125 -7.13 17.08 7.63
N ILE A 126 -5.89 16.68 7.90
CA ILE A 126 -5.57 15.27 8.23
C ILE A 126 -6.25 14.78 9.51
N ASP A 127 -6.64 15.67 10.42
CA ASP A 127 -7.35 15.36 11.67
C ASP A 127 -8.89 15.44 11.58
N GLN A 128 -9.45 15.64 10.38
CA GLN A 128 -10.89 15.69 10.15
C GLN A 128 -11.49 14.30 9.96
N PHE A 129 -11.93 13.73 11.07
CA PHE A 129 -12.59 12.43 11.10
C PHE A 129 -14.12 12.51 11.12
N SER A 130 -14.78 11.65 10.35
CA SER A 130 -16.25 11.62 10.26
C SER A 130 -16.94 11.09 11.51
N ALA A 131 -16.28 10.23 12.30
CA ALA A 131 -16.78 9.81 13.61
C ALA A 131 -16.69 10.91 14.69
N GLY A 132 -16.17 12.10 14.34
CA GLY A 132 -16.01 13.24 15.24
C GLY A 132 -14.74 13.17 16.10
N ARG A 133 -14.29 14.33 16.60
CA ARG A 133 -13.00 14.49 17.30
C ARG A 133 -12.93 13.82 18.68
N THR A 134 -14.06 13.49 19.29
CA THR A 134 -14.13 12.97 20.67
C THR A 134 -13.62 11.54 20.82
N TRP A 135 -13.66 10.72 19.75
CA TRP A 135 -13.37 9.27 19.81
C TRP A 135 -12.36 8.79 18.76
N VAL A 136 -11.58 9.71 18.19
CA VAL A 136 -10.67 9.46 17.06
C VAL A 136 -9.22 9.75 17.47
N PRO A 137 -8.23 9.28 16.71
CA PRO A 137 -6.81 9.45 17.05
C PRO A 137 -6.44 10.92 17.27
N ALA A 138 -5.81 11.24 18.40
CA ALA A 138 -5.13 12.52 18.55
C ALA A 138 -3.85 12.47 17.73
N MET A 139 -3.63 13.46 16.87
CA MET A 139 -2.44 13.58 16.04
C MET A 139 -1.39 14.48 16.71
N PHE A 140 -0.10 14.19 16.50
CA PHE A 140 1.00 14.96 17.09
C PHE A 140 1.04 16.41 16.59
N SER A 141 0.88 16.60 15.27
CA SER A 141 0.62 17.90 14.68
C SER A 141 -0.89 18.10 14.51
N ILE A 142 -1.46 19.04 15.26
CA ILE A 142 -2.88 19.45 15.23
C ILE A 142 -3.00 20.90 14.73
N GLY A 143 -4.00 21.15 13.90
CA GLY A 143 -4.27 22.43 13.23
C GLY A 143 -4.86 22.17 11.86
N ASP A 144 -5.32 23.22 11.15
CA ASP A 144 -5.72 23.14 9.73
C ASP A 144 -4.50 22.80 8.85
N VAL A 145 -3.91 21.63 9.09
CA VAL A 145 -3.00 20.99 8.17
C VAL A 145 -3.87 20.37 7.08
N TYR A 146 -4.50 21.29 6.33
CA TYR A 146 -4.46 21.25 4.89
C TYR A 146 -3.09 20.76 4.52
N TYR A 147 -2.94 19.60 3.88
CA TYR A 147 -1.62 19.21 3.36
C TYR A 147 -1.11 20.41 2.53
N PRO A 148 -0.02 21.12 2.87
CA PRO A 148 0.58 22.13 2.02
C PRO A 148 2.02 21.64 1.75
N GLY A 149 2.14 20.45 1.16
CA GLY A 149 3.38 19.70 1.13
C GLY A 149 3.81 19.16 2.50
N GLY A 150 4.47 18.01 2.51
CA GLY A 150 5.05 17.48 3.76
C GLY A 150 6.12 18.42 4.37
N PRO A 151 6.80 18.01 5.45
CA PRO A 151 8.00 18.69 5.98
C PRO A 151 9.18 18.75 4.98
N TYR A 152 8.96 18.30 3.74
CA TYR A 152 9.90 18.28 2.64
C TYR A 152 9.47 19.35 1.63
N SER A 153 9.97 20.56 1.83
CA SER A 153 10.01 21.57 0.77
C SER A 153 10.70 20.96 -0.46
N GLY A 154 9.95 20.69 -1.54
CA GLY A 154 10.52 20.31 -2.84
C GLY A 154 10.15 18.95 -3.44
N GLY A 155 9.13 18.25 -2.94
CA GLY A 155 8.60 17.03 -3.58
C GLY A 155 7.45 17.28 -4.55
N ALA A 156 7.27 16.40 -5.55
CA ALA A 156 6.05 16.37 -6.36
C ALA A 156 4.87 15.96 -5.46
N ASN A 157 3.83 16.77 -5.42
CA ASN A 157 2.62 16.53 -4.63
C ASN A 157 1.43 16.37 -5.58
N ILE A 158 0.50 15.51 -5.20
CA ILE A 158 -0.79 15.35 -5.88
C ILE A 158 -1.61 16.63 -5.68
N GLY A 159 -2.33 17.08 -6.70
CA GLY A 159 -3.29 18.18 -6.59
C GLY A 159 -2.68 19.58 -6.65
N GLY A 160 -1.54 19.74 -7.35
CA GLY A 160 -0.94 21.07 -7.60
C GLY A 160 -0.33 21.73 -6.37
N ASN A 161 -0.07 20.92 -5.33
CA ASN A 161 0.29 21.40 -4.01
C ASN A 161 1.79 21.77 -3.89
N TYR A 162 2.28 22.60 -4.82
CA TYR A 162 3.63 23.16 -4.80
C TYR A 162 3.55 24.64 -4.44
N GLY A 163 4.11 25.02 -3.29
CA GLY A 163 4.18 26.42 -2.85
C GLY A 163 2.88 27.02 -2.29
N GLY A 164 1.85 26.20 -2.00
CA GLY A 164 0.65 26.60 -1.25
C GLY A 164 -0.37 27.43 -2.04
N LEU A 165 -0.33 27.41 -3.38
CA LEU A 165 -1.18 28.27 -4.21
C LEU A 165 -2.29 27.53 -4.96
N ALA A 166 -2.17 26.21 -5.20
CA ALA A 166 -3.18 25.41 -5.86
C ALA A 166 -3.64 24.25 -4.99
N ILE A 167 -4.95 24.02 -5.02
CA ILE A 167 -5.73 23.13 -4.19
C ILE A 167 -6.70 22.44 -5.14
N ASN A 168 -6.92 21.13 -4.98
CA ASN A 168 -7.79 20.36 -5.88
C ASN A 168 -7.35 20.44 -7.35
N ASP A 169 -6.08 20.70 -7.63
CA ASP A 169 -5.59 20.90 -8.99
C ASP A 169 -4.85 19.67 -9.51
N LEU A 170 -5.57 18.79 -10.21
CA LEU A 170 -4.98 17.59 -10.81
C LEU A 170 -4.47 17.85 -12.24
N SER A 171 -4.29 19.11 -12.65
CA SER A 171 -3.98 19.43 -14.04
C SER A 171 -2.63 18.87 -14.52
N ASP A 172 -1.66 18.66 -13.61
CA ASP A 172 -0.36 18.05 -13.88
C ASP A 172 -0.23 16.58 -13.41
N ASP A 173 -1.29 16.02 -12.83
CA ASP A 173 -1.33 14.64 -12.33
C ASP A 173 -1.70 13.62 -13.41
N HIS A 174 -1.37 12.35 -13.15
CA HIS A 174 -1.80 11.26 -14.02
C HIS A 174 -3.33 11.09 -13.96
N PRO A 175 -4.02 10.96 -15.11
CA PRO A 175 -5.47 10.79 -15.13
C PRO A 175 -5.98 9.63 -14.26
N ILE A 176 -6.94 9.94 -13.39
CA ILE A 176 -7.71 9.01 -12.56
C ILE A 176 -9.21 9.24 -12.77
N SER A 177 -10.04 8.30 -12.33
CA SER A 177 -11.50 8.30 -12.56
C SER A 177 -11.92 8.30 -14.04
N ILE A 178 -10.97 8.08 -14.96
CA ILE A 178 -11.22 7.90 -16.39
C ILE A 178 -11.70 6.48 -16.66
N VAL A 179 -12.67 6.33 -17.57
CA VAL A 179 -13.07 5.01 -18.07
C VAL A 179 -11.94 4.45 -18.91
N TYR A 180 -11.47 3.27 -18.53
CA TYR A 180 -10.46 2.52 -19.25
C TYR A 180 -11.04 1.16 -19.64
N ASP A 181 -11.49 1.07 -20.89
CA ASP A 181 -12.08 -0.11 -21.49
C ASP A 181 -11.35 -0.43 -22.81
N ASP A 182 -11.56 -1.64 -23.32
CA ASP A 182 -10.93 -2.10 -24.56
C ASP A 182 -11.28 -1.21 -25.76
N ALA A 183 -12.49 -0.63 -25.80
CA ALA A 183 -12.92 0.22 -26.90
C ALA A 183 -12.10 1.52 -26.95
N ARG A 184 -11.91 2.17 -25.80
CA ARG A 184 -11.07 3.37 -25.67
C ARG A 184 -9.61 3.07 -25.89
N ALA A 185 -9.11 1.97 -25.33
CA ALA A 185 -7.73 1.53 -25.52
C ALA A 185 -7.43 1.27 -27.01
N THR A 186 -8.35 0.61 -27.71
CA THR A 186 -8.27 0.36 -29.16
C THR A 186 -8.33 1.66 -29.96
N ALA A 187 -9.21 2.59 -29.58
CA ALA A 187 -9.34 3.89 -30.25
C ALA A 187 -8.09 4.77 -30.10
N ASP A 188 -7.41 4.70 -28.96
CA ASP A 188 -6.12 5.38 -28.74
C ASP A 188 -4.98 4.70 -29.52
N GLY A 189 -4.97 3.37 -29.57
CA GLY A 189 -4.00 2.57 -30.32
C GLY A 189 -2.60 2.47 -29.67
N ARG A 190 -2.37 3.16 -28.55
CA ARG A 190 -1.10 3.12 -27.79
C ARG A 190 -1.28 2.63 -26.35
N LEU A 191 -2.46 2.11 -26.02
CA LEU A 191 -2.79 1.57 -24.73
C LEU A 191 -3.00 0.06 -24.80
N ALA A 192 -2.56 -0.65 -23.75
CA ALA A 192 -2.85 -2.06 -23.58
C ALA A 192 -4.36 -2.26 -23.36
N LEU A 193 -4.92 -3.35 -23.87
CA LEU A 193 -6.33 -3.66 -23.63
C LEU A 193 -6.53 -4.08 -22.17
N PRO A 194 -7.49 -3.53 -21.42
CA PRO A 194 -7.87 -4.06 -20.11
C PRO A 194 -8.12 -5.57 -20.09
N SER A 195 -8.69 -6.15 -21.16
CA SER A 195 -8.89 -7.60 -21.30
C SER A 195 -7.61 -8.42 -21.37
N SER A 196 -6.45 -7.81 -21.67
CA SER A 196 -5.14 -8.47 -21.59
C SER A 196 -4.69 -8.73 -20.14
N GLY A 197 -5.42 -8.20 -19.16
CA GLY A 197 -5.20 -8.41 -17.73
C GLY A 197 -4.31 -7.36 -17.07
N LEU A 198 -3.75 -6.39 -17.82
CA LEU A 198 -2.95 -5.26 -17.30
C LEU A 198 -1.93 -5.68 -16.22
N GLY A 199 -1.22 -6.80 -16.44
CA GLY A 199 -0.24 -7.31 -15.46
C GLY A 199 -0.81 -7.61 -14.06
N GLY A 200 -2.13 -7.81 -13.94
CA GLY A 200 -2.85 -8.00 -12.67
C GLY A 200 -3.28 -6.71 -11.97
N LEU A 201 -3.10 -5.53 -12.59
CA LEU A 201 -3.56 -4.26 -12.03
C LEU A 201 -5.10 -4.16 -12.11
N PRO A 202 -5.79 -3.84 -11.00
CA PRO A 202 -7.24 -3.78 -10.98
C PRO A 202 -7.77 -2.46 -11.54
N LEU A 203 -8.91 -2.53 -12.21
CA LEU A 203 -9.77 -1.37 -12.45
C LEU A 203 -10.94 -1.39 -11.47
N PHE A 204 -11.46 -0.21 -11.14
CA PHE A 204 -12.53 -0.06 -10.16
C PHE A 204 -13.78 0.43 -10.88
N SER A 205 -14.79 -0.42 -11.06
CA SER A 205 -15.96 -0.07 -11.87
C SER A 205 -15.57 0.43 -13.28
N SER A 206 -14.62 -0.28 -13.91
CA SER A 206 -14.03 0.04 -15.22
C SER A 206 -13.32 1.39 -15.33
N THR A 207 -12.95 2.00 -14.20
CA THR A 207 -12.09 3.19 -14.19
C THR A 207 -10.69 2.91 -13.65
N LEU A 208 -9.74 3.65 -14.20
CA LEU A 208 -8.40 3.77 -13.65
C LEU A 208 -8.47 4.69 -12.43
N GLU A 209 -8.04 4.22 -11.27
CA GLU A 209 -8.09 4.97 -10.01
C GLU A 209 -6.72 4.94 -9.31
N CYS A 210 -6.54 5.74 -8.25
CA CYS A 210 -5.33 5.65 -7.41
C CYS A 210 -5.06 4.20 -6.95
N GLY A 211 -6.12 3.48 -6.58
CA GLY A 211 -6.07 2.07 -6.15
C GLY A 211 -5.61 1.08 -7.23
N THR A 212 -5.56 1.49 -8.51
CA THR A 212 -5.02 0.64 -9.59
C THR A 212 -3.53 0.44 -9.43
N CYS A 213 -2.81 1.51 -9.05
CA CYS A 213 -1.35 1.47 -8.87
C CYS A 213 -0.95 1.26 -7.41
N HIS A 214 -1.74 1.82 -6.47
CA HIS A 214 -1.45 1.78 -5.04
C HIS A 214 -2.34 0.75 -4.31
N GLU A 215 -1.77 0.08 -3.31
CA GLU A 215 -2.47 -0.83 -2.40
C GLU A 215 -2.08 -0.51 -0.96
N VAL A 216 -3.04 -0.03 -0.18
CA VAL A 216 -2.81 0.35 1.21
C VAL A 216 -2.97 -0.84 2.15
N HIS A 217 -3.79 -1.84 1.82
CA HIS A 217 -4.11 -2.93 2.74
C HIS A 217 -3.09 -4.07 2.74
N ARG A 218 -2.32 -4.21 1.66
CA ARG A 218 -1.31 -5.27 1.53
C ARG A 218 0.06 -4.65 1.27
N GLN A 219 1.06 -5.19 1.94
CA GLN A 219 2.42 -4.77 1.70
C GLN A 219 3.01 -5.58 0.55
N TYR A 220 3.23 -4.91 -0.57
CA TYR A 220 4.18 -5.38 -1.57
C TYR A 220 5.57 -4.86 -1.21
N PRO A 221 6.66 -5.53 -1.61
CA PRO A 221 8.03 -5.08 -1.36
C PRO A 221 8.43 -3.91 -2.28
N PHE A 222 7.48 -3.05 -2.64
CA PHE A 222 7.67 -1.92 -3.55
C PHE A 222 7.44 -0.61 -2.78
N PRO A 223 8.31 0.40 -2.98
CA PRO A 223 8.12 1.71 -2.37
C PRO A 223 6.76 2.33 -2.72
N PHE A 224 6.31 3.28 -1.90
CA PHE A 224 5.10 4.08 -2.16
C PHE A 224 3.81 3.26 -2.29
N LEU A 225 3.75 2.09 -1.64
CA LEU A 225 2.58 1.21 -1.65
C LEU A 225 2.19 0.73 -3.06
N LEU A 226 3.15 0.66 -3.99
CA LEU A 226 2.87 0.22 -5.35
C LEU A 226 2.52 -1.27 -5.38
N ARG A 227 1.56 -1.66 -6.23
CA ARG A 227 1.20 -3.07 -6.47
C ARG A 227 2.29 -3.86 -7.19
N MET A 228 3.17 -3.16 -7.93
CA MET A 228 4.28 -3.74 -8.66
C MET A 228 5.48 -2.79 -8.68
N SER A 229 6.66 -3.32 -9.02
CA SER A 229 7.86 -2.49 -9.21
C SER A 229 7.65 -1.50 -10.36
N ASN A 230 8.13 -0.26 -10.16
CA ASN A 230 8.25 0.72 -11.24
C ASN A 230 9.69 0.81 -11.80
N ALA A 231 10.54 -0.19 -11.52
CA ALA A 231 11.89 -0.25 -12.08
C ALA A 231 11.82 -0.21 -13.62
N GLY A 232 12.58 0.71 -14.22
CA GLY A 232 12.53 0.94 -15.66
C GLY A 232 11.14 1.26 -16.21
N SER A 233 10.29 1.96 -15.45
CA SER A 233 8.91 2.29 -15.86
C SER A 233 8.02 1.07 -16.10
N ALA A 234 8.29 -0.07 -15.46
CA ALA A 234 7.51 -1.30 -15.64
C ALA A 234 6.01 -1.11 -15.35
N LEU A 235 5.66 -0.32 -14.33
CA LEU A 235 4.27 0.02 -14.03
C LEU A 235 3.64 0.78 -15.21
N CYS A 236 4.29 1.84 -15.71
CA CYS A 236 3.78 2.64 -16.81
C CYS A 236 3.59 1.81 -18.09
N ARG A 237 4.55 0.93 -18.38
CA ARG A 237 4.53 0.05 -19.57
C ARG A 237 3.51 -1.08 -19.49
N THR A 238 2.82 -1.22 -18.35
CA THR A 238 1.67 -2.12 -18.23
C THR A 238 0.47 -1.60 -19.01
N CYS A 239 0.34 -0.27 -19.11
CA CYS A 239 -0.76 0.37 -19.84
C CYS A 239 -0.28 1.06 -21.12
N HIS A 240 0.90 1.67 -21.13
CA HIS A 240 1.39 2.44 -22.28
C HIS A 240 2.30 1.60 -23.17
N LEU A 241 1.77 1.25 -24.34
CA LEU A 241 2.50 0.59 -25.42
C LEU A 241 3.33 1.67 -26.15
N LYS A 242 4.64 1.64 -25.96
CA LYS A 242 5.60 2.53 -26.64
C LYS A 242 6.25 1.82 -27.81
#